data_AF-A0A383TC91-F1
#
_entry.id   AF-A0A383TC91-F1
#
_cell.length_a   1.000
_cell.length_b   1.000
_cell.length_c   1.000
_cell.angle_alpha   90.00
_cell.angle_beta   90.00
_cell.angle_gamma   90.00
#
_symmetry.space_group_name_H-M   'P 1'
#
loop_
_entity.id
_entity.type
_entity.pdbx_description
1 polymer ?
#
loop_
_entity_poly.entity_id
_entity_poly.type
_entity_poly.pdbx_seq_one_letter_code
_entity_poly.pdbx_strand_id
1 'polypeptide(L)'
;MVGNAAGPIFNVYVLSQDLTKNKMIGTTAWFFLLMNIVKLPFHIFMWGTVTWGTLRYMLLMIPFIAFGSMLGVNFVRKINEMWYKRIIMIMTAIAAIRLFI
;
A
#
# COMPACT_ATOMS: atom_id res chain seq x y z
N MET A 1 -12.10 -8.53 -7.71
CA MET A 1 -11.66 -8.83 -6.32
C MET A 1 -11.63 -7.53 -5.53
N VAL A 2 -12.10 -7.51 -4.28
CA VAL A 2 -11.89 -6.39 -3.35
C VAL A 2 -10.44 -6.45 -2.84
N GLY A 3 -9.50 -6.18 -3.74
CA GLY A 3 -8.07 -6.39 -3.54
C GLY A 3 -7.40 -5.18 -2.89
N ASN A 4 -7.70 -4.91 -1.62
CA ASN A 4 -6.85 -4.15 -0.66
C ASN A 4 -7.58 -3.70 0.62
N ALA A 5 -8.68 -4.35 1.02
CA ALA A 5 -9.36 -4.04 2.28
C ALA A 5 -8.48 -4.28 3.54
N ALA A 6 -7.35 -4.99 3.42
CA ALA A 6 -6.39 -5.20 4.50
C ALA A 6 -5.59 -3.94 4.87
N GLY A 7 -5.55 -2.91 4.01
CA GLY A 7 -4.79 -1.68 4.24
C GLY A 7 -5.13 -0.97 5.55
N PRO A 8 -6.40 -0.59 5.78
CA PRO A 8 -6.85 0.05 7.02
C PRO A 8 -6.55 -0.79 8.26
N ILE A 9 -6.82 -2.09 8.23
CA ILE A 9 -6.57 -3.00 9.36
C ILE A 9 -5.09 -3.02 9.72
N PHE A 10 -4.22 -3.14 8.72
CA PHE A 10 -2.78 -3.12 8.94
C PHE A 10 -2.28 -1.77 9.45
N ASN A 11 -2.86 -0.66 8.98
CA ASN A 11 -2.52 0.67 9.48
C ASN A 11 -2.88 0.86 10.96
N VAL A 12 -4.01 0.30 11.44
CA VAL A 12 -4.34 0.29 12.88
C VAL A 12 -3.26 -0.43 13.67
N TYR A 13 -2.85 -1.61 13.21
CA TYR A 13 -1.77 -2.37 13.85
C TYR A 13 -0.47 -1.57 13.89
N VAL A 14 -0.05 -0.99 12.78
CA VAL A 14 1.18 -0.21 12.71
C VAL A 14 1.12 1.06 13.58
N LEU A 15 -0.05 1.70 13.67
CA LEU A 15 -0.27 2.83 14.58
C LEU A 15 -0.12 2.44 16.05
N SER A 16 -0.51 1.21 16.44
CA SER A 16 -0.37 0.72 17.82
C SER A 16 1.06 0.34 18.19
N GLN A 17 1.95 0.16 17.22
CA GLN A 17 3.37 -0.17 17.45
C GLN A 17 4.26 1.06 17.76
N ASP A 18 3.67 2.26 17.86
CA ASP A 18 4.36 3.52 18.15
C ASP A 18 5.64 3.79 17.33
N LEU A 19 5.67 3.28 16.10
CA LEU A 19 6.82 3.42 15.21
C LEU A 19 7.06 4.87 14.80
N THR A 20 8.32 5.20 14.52
CA THR A 20 8.67 6.48 13.90
C THR A 20 8.21 6.52 12.44
N LYS A 21 7.91 7.71 11.91
CA LYS A 21 7.37 7.90 10.54
C LYS A 21 8.05 7.02 9.48
N ASN A 22 9.38 7.04 9.43
CA ASN A 22 10.14 6.31 8.41
C ASN A 22 10.09 4.79 8.59
N LYS A 23 10.11 4.31 9.84
CA LYS A 23 9.92 2.88 10.15
C LYS A 23 8.52 2.44 9.77
N MET A 24 7.52 3.28 10.05
CA MET A 24 6.13 3.06 9.66
C MET A 24 5.98 2.85 8.15
N ILE A 25 6.52 3.77 7.35
CA ILE A 25 6.48 3.71 5.88
C ILE A 25 7.20 2.45 5.38
N GLY A 26 8.40 2.19 5.90
CA GLY A 26 9.22 1.04 5.49
C GLY A 26 8.57 -0.29 5.81
N THR A 27 8.05 -0.47 7.03
CA THR A 27 7.36 -1.69 7.45
C THR A 27 6.13 -1.95 6.61
N THR A 28 5.33 -0.92 6.34
CA THR A 28 4.15 -1.03 5.47
C THR A 28 4.53 -1.40 4.04
N ALA A 29 5.58 -0.79 3.48
CA ALA A 29 6.06 -1.12 2.15
C ALA A 29 6.54 -2.59 2.07
N TRP A 30 7.33 -3.04 3.03
CA TRP A 30 7.82 -4.42 3.09
C TRP A 30 6.69 -5.42 3.28
N PHE A 31 5.76 -5.15 4.19
CA PHE A 31 4.61 -6.01 4.43
C PHE A 31 3.79 -6.21 3.15
N PHE A 32 3.39 -5.12 2.49
CA PHE A 32 2.60 -5.23 1.27
C PHE A 32 3.39 -5.81 0.10
N LEU A 33 4.70 -5.58 0.01
CA LEU A 33 5.54 -6.25 -0.99
C LEU A 33 5.49 -7.77 -0.81
N LEU A 34 5.73 -8.27 0.41
CA LEU A 34 5.69 -9.69 0.72
C LEU A 34 4.29 -10.28 0.47
N MET A 35 3.24 -9.59 0.91
CA MET A 35 1.87 -10.03 0.66
C MET A 35 1.54 -10.09 -0.83
N ASN A 36 2.04 -9.15 -1.63
CA ASN A 36 1.82 -9.18 -3.08
C ASN A 36 2.65 -10.27 -3.76
N ILE A 37 3.87 -10.55 -3.30
CA ILE A 37 4.66 -11.70 -3.78
C ILE A 37 3.92 -13.00 -3.51
N VAL A 38 3.33 -13.16 -2.31
CA VAL A 38 2.53 -14.35 -1.98
C VAL A 38 1.27 -14.45 -2.84
N LYS A 39 0.64 -13.32 -3.17
CA LYS A 39 -0.56 -13.28 -4.04
C LYS A 39 -0.25 -13.58 -5.51
N LEU A 40 0.94 -13.23 -5.98
CA LEU A 40 1.28 -13.30 -7.41
C LEU A 40 1.15 -14.73 -7.99
N PRO A 41 1.62 -15.81 -7.33
CA PRO A 41 1.37 -17.19 -7.77
C PRO A 41 -0.12 -17.50 -7.98
N PHE A 42 -1.01 -17.03 -7.09
CA PHE A 42 -2.45 -17.26 -7.25
C PHE A 42 -3.00 -16.55 -8.48
N HIS A 43 -2.52 -15.34 -8.78
CA HIS A 43 -2.89 -14.62 -10.00
C HIS A 43 -2.44 -15.34 -11.29
N ILE A 44 -1.27 -15.99 -11.25
CA ILE A 44 -0.70 -16.72 -12.38
C ILE A 44 -1.38 -18.09 -12.54
N PHE A 45 -1.41 -18.91 -11.49
CA PHE A 45 -1.78 -20.33 -11.57
C PHE A 45 -3.28 -20.59 -11.36
N MET A 46 -3.93 -19.85 -10.47
CA MET A 46 -5.32 -20.11 -10.07
C MET A 46 -6.32 -19.23 -10.83
N TRP A 47 -6.02 -17.93 -10.94
CA TRP A 47 -6.94 -16.96 -11.56
C TRP A 47 -6.67 -16.66 -13.03
N GLY A 48 -5.52 -17.07 -13.58
CA GLY A 48 -5.18 -16.83 -14.99
C GLY A 48 -5.24 -15.35 -15.40
N THR A 49 -5.06 -14.44 -14.45
CA THR A 49 -5.21 -12.99 -14.68
C THR A 49 -3.95 -12.37 -15.29
N VAL A 50 -2.82 -13.07 -15.19
CA VAL A 50 -1.55 -12.67 -15.80
C VAL A 50 -1.46 -13.28 -17.21
N THR A 51 -1.76 -12.46 -18.22
CA THR A 51 -1.61 -12.77 -19.64
C THR A 51 -0.46 -11.97 -20.27
N TRP A 52 -0.01 -12.36 -21.47
CA TRP A 52 1.01 -11.62 -22.22
C TRP A 52 0.66 -10.14 -22.44
N GLY A 53 -0.62 -9.83 -22.66
CA GLY A 53 -1.10 -8.45 -22.77
C GLY A 53 -0.89 -7.67 -21.47
N THR A 54 -1.32 -8.23 -20.33
CA THR A 54 -1.12 -7.59 -19.02
C THR A 54 0.35 -7.41 -18.68
N LEU A 55 1.23 -8.33 -19.08
CA LEU A 55 2.67 -8.24 -18.84
C LEU A 55 3.29 -7.02 -19.55
N ARG A 56 2.88 -6.77 -20.81
CA ARG A 56 3.31 -5.58 -21.57
C ARG A 56 2.84 -4.29 -20.90
N TYR A 57 1.59 -4.26 -20.44
CA TYR A 57 1.07 -3.10 -19.71
C TYR A 57 1.83 -2.86 -18.41
N MET A 58 2.17 -3.92 -17.66
CA MET A 58 2.96 -3.80 -16.42
C MET A 58 4.34 -3.19 -16.71
N LEU A 59 5.03 -3.64 -17.75
CA LEU A 59 6.33 -3.11 -18.16
C LEU A 59 6.26 -1.61 -18.52
N LEU A 60 5.24 -1.21 -19.27
CA LEU A 60 4.99 0.19 -19.62
C LEU A 60 4.71 1.08 -18.39
N MET A 61 4.11 0.54 -17.33
CA MET A 61 3.83 1.29 -16.11
C MET A 61 5.04 1.44 -15.17
N ILE A 62 6.11 0.65 -15.33
CA ILE A 62 7.32 0.76 -14.49
C ILE A 62 7.84 2.20 -14.37
N PRO A 63 8.08 2.96 -15.47
CA PRO A 63 8.56 4.34 -15.36
C PRO A 63 7.58 5.26 -14.62
N PHE A 64 6.27 5.07 -14.81
CA PHE A 64 5.25 5.86 -14.11
C PHE A 64 5.22 5.54 -12.60
N ILE A 65 5.38 4.27 -12.23
CA ILE A 65 5.48 3.85 -10.83
C ILE A 65 6.75 4.42 -10.20
N ALA A 66 7.89 4.35 -10.89
CA ALA A 66 9.15 4.93 -10.43
C ALA A 66 9.01 6.44 -10.20
N PHE A 67 8.48 7.18 -11.18
CA PHE A 67 8.24 8.61 -11.07
C PHE A 67 7.27 8.97 -9.92
N GLY A 68 6.14 8.26 -9.83
CA GLY A 68 5.17 8.44 -8.76
C GLY A 68 5.76 8.14 -7.38
N SER A 69 6.62 7.12 -7.26
CA SER A 69 7.29 6.78 -6.00
C SER A 69 8.27 7.88 -5.56
N MET A 70 9.04 8.46 -6.50
CA MET A 70 9.96 9.56 -6.20
C MET A 70 9.21 10.81 -5.74
N LEU A 71 8.13 11.17 -6.44
CA LEU A 71 7.25 12.27 -6.03
C LEU A 71 6.63 12.02 -4.66
N GLY A 72 6.14 10.81 -4.41
CA GLY A 72 5.56 10.41 -3.14
C GLY A 72 6.54 10.51 -1.97
N VAL A 73 7.78 10.02 -2.14
CA VAL A 73 8.83 10.14 -1.13
C VAL A 73 9.15 11.61 -0.82
N ASN A 74 9.29 12.44 -1.86
CA ASN A 74 9.58 13.86 -1.69
C ASN A 74 8.43 14.59 -0.99
N PHE A 75 7.18 14.22 -1.27
CA PHE A 75 6.01 14.79 -0.63
C PHE A 75 5.91 14.38 0.85
N VAL A 76 6.01 13.08 1.14
CA VAL A 76 5.88 12.55 2.51
C VAL A 76 7.01 13.06 3.41
N ARG A 77 8.21 13.31 2.88
CA ARG A 77 9.31 13.94 3.62
C ARG A 77 8.93 15.30 4.23
N LYS A 78 8.08 16.09 3.55
CA LYS A 78 7.63 17.41 4.02
C LYS A 78 6.59 17.36 5.15
N ILE A 79 5.96 16.20 5.36
CA ILE A 79 4.92 16.03 6.39
C ILE A 79 5.58 15.75 7.75
N ASN A 80 5.24 16.54 8.77
CA ASN A 80 5.68 16.26 10.15
C ASN A 80 5.08 14.95 10.68
N GLU A 81 5.80 14.23 11.53
CA GLU A 81 5.42 12.96 12.12
C GLU A 81 4.05 12.98 12.80
N MET A 82 3.73 14.04 13.55
CA MET A 82 2.41 14.21 14.17
C MET A 82 1.28 14.24 13.13
N TRP A 83 1.47 15.01 12.06
CA TRP A 83 0.49 15.10 10.98
C TRP A 83 0.38 13.79 10.20
N TYR A 84 1.50 13.11 9.97
CA TYR A 84 1.51 11.80 9.30
C TYR A 84 0.66 10.77 10.07
N LYS A 85 0.87 10.63 11.38
CA LYS A 85 0.08 9.71 12.22
C LYS A 85 -1.41 10.11 12.25
N ARG A 86 -1.72 11.41 12.38
CA ARG A 86 -3.12 11.91 12.34
C ARG A 86 -3.82 11.62 11.02
N ILE A 87 -3.16 11.88 9.89
CA ILE A 87 -3.74 11.61 8.56
C ILE A 87 -4.08 10.12 8.44
N ILE A 88 -3.15 9.24 8.82
CA ILE A 88 -3.39 7.79 8.73
C ILE A 88 -4.54 7.37 9.65
N MET A 89 -4.62 7.90 10.86
CA MET A 89 -5.72 7.63 11.79
C MET A 89 -7.07 8.06 11.20
N ILE A 90 -7.16 9.28 10.67
CA ILE A 90 -8.40 9.80 10.06
C ILE A 90 -8.79 8.96 8.84
N MET A 91 -7.84 8.67 7.94
CA MET A 91 -8.10 7.85 6.75
C MET A 91 -8.54 6.43 7.13
N THR A 92 -7.95 5.87 8.19
CA THR A 92 -8.30 4.54 8.69
C THR A 92 -9.69 4.53 9.32
N ALA A 93 -10.06 5.58 10.07
CA ALA A 93 -11.40 5.76 10.61
C ALA A 93 -12.45 5.87 9.49
N ILE A 94 -12.18 6.68 8.46
CA ILE A 94 -13.06 6.80 7.28
C ILE A 94 -13.23 5.45 6.60
N ALA A 95 -12.14 4.70 6.39
CA ALA A 95 -12.19 3.39 5.76
C ALA A 95 -12.97 2.37 6.61
N ALA A 96 -12.83 2.41 7.94
CA ALA A 96 -13.60 1.57 8.85
C ALA A 96 -15.11 1.87 8.77
N ILE A 97 -15.49 3.15 8.76
CA ILE A 97 -16.90 3.56 8.57
C ILE A 97 -17.44 3.05 7.22
N ARG A 98 -16.65 3.20 6.15
CA ARG A 98 -16.95 2.70 4.79
C ARG A 98 -17.08 1.18 4.69
N LEU A 99 -16.62 0.42 5.68
CA LEU A 99 -16.72 -1.03 5.72
C LEU A 99 -18.00 -1.50 6.42
N PHE A 100 -18.54 -0.66 7.32
CA PHE A 100 -19.79 -0.91 8.02
C PHE A 100 -21.04 -0.55 7.19
N ILE A 101 -20.90 0.42 6.28
CA ILE A 101 -21.94 0.86 5.34
C ILE A 101 -21.77 0.11 4.02
#